data_AF-A0A928F4K3-F1
#
_entry.id   AF-A0A928F4K3-F1
#
_cell.length_a   1.000
_cell.length_b   1.000
_cell.length_c   1.000
_cell.angle_alpha   90.00
_cell.angle_beta   90.00
_cell.angle_gamma   90.00
#
_symmetry.space_group_name_H-M   'P 1'
#
loop_
_entity.id
_entity.type
_entity.pdbx_description
1 polymer ?
#
loop_
_entity_poly.entity_id
_entity_poly.type
_entity_poly.pdbx_seq_one_letter_code
_entity_poly.pdbx_strand_id
1 'polypeptide(L)'
;MNLTVEQIKSIAFGAVCTVVLEDGIHFYKCTEKQMAAWQAQSDFLGGGARCTTGVCLDFHTDSQSFGFTPATGGKFEIYVDGVLRRQLRAERGKAEEMLLCDALGNPSGSYRVTLIFPSHSHGALSALRLDDGAVFTAHRHDSKLLFIGDSITQGWAADYDSFSYAWRTTRHFNAHSVIQGIGGAYYHESTFDVPDFDPDAVILAYGTNDFSHYKSLTEMQVHLGAYLDLVKQAWGNKKVFVITPIWRDKRDGKAMGSFEECRALVASEAKTRGFTVIDGLTLVPPLAVFFRDEYLHPNDEGFSLYAENLVAVLDRHLKK
;
A
#
# COMPACT_ATOMS: atom_id res chain seq x y z
N MET A 1 -7.65 13.25 26.65
CA MET A 1 -6.32 12.72 26.98
C MET A 1 -5.41 12.64 25.76
N ASN A 2 -4.10 12.83 25.94
CA ASN A 2 -3.10 12.52 24.90
C ASN A 2 -2.66 11.07 25.04
N LEU A 3 -2.62 10.34 23.93
CA LEU A 3 -2.09 8.97 23.91
C LEU A 3 -0.56 8.99 23.95
N THR A 4 0.03 8.02 24.68
CA THR A 4 1.48 7.85 24.74
C THR A 4 2.02 7.25 23.44
N VAL A 5 3.34 7.32 23.24
CA VAL A 5 4.01 6.70 22.09
C VAL A 5 3.70 5.21 21.98
N GLU A 6 3.76 4.48 23.09
CA GLU A 6 3.50 3.03 23.09
C GLU A 6 2.02 2.71 22.81
N GLN A 7 1.11 3.58 23.24
CA GLN A 7 -0.31 3.47 22.89
C GLN A 7 -0.56 3.75 21.40
N ILE A 8 0.14 4.70 20.79
CA ILE A 8 0.03 4.97 19.35
C ILE A 8 0.63 3.82 18.54
N LYS A 9 1.76 3.27 18.96
CA LYS A 9 2.38 2.10 18.31
C LYS A 9 1.48 0.87 18.34
N SER A 10 0.74 0.65 19.44
CA SER A 10 -0.12 -0.53 19.57
C SER A 10 -1.34 -0.53 18.65
N ILE A 11 -1.68 0.62 18.07
CA ILE A 11 -2.79 0.80 17.12
C ILE A 11 -2.31 1.17 15.71
N ALA A 12 -0.99 1.18 15.47
CA ALA A 12 -0.40 1.49 14.17
C ALA A 12 -0.25 0.21 13.33
N PHE A 13 -0.68 0.29 12.07
CA PHE A 13 -0.65 -0.82 11.12
C PHE A 13 -0.04 -0.38 9.79
N GLY A 14 0.52 -1.35 9.05
CA GLY A 14 1.12 -1.13 7.73
C GLY A 14 2.51 -0.49 7.73
N ALA A 15 3.06 -0.21 8.91
CA ALA A 15 4.46 0.17 9.08
C ALA A 15 5.29 -1.05 9.52
N VAL A 16 6.47 -1.22 8.93
CA VAL A 16 7.46 -2.25 9.30
C VAL A 16 8.62 -1.66 10.12
N CYS A 17 8.71 -0.34 10.18
CA CYS A 17 9.63 0.38 11.05
C CYS A 17 8.93 1.63 11.61
N THR A 18 9.12 1.88 12.90
CA THR A 18 8.63 3.08 13.59
C THR A 18 9.78 3.73 14.35
N VAL A 19 10.02 5.01 14.09
CA VAL A 19 11.12 5.77 14.70
C VAL A 19 10.55 6.96 15.46
N VAL A 20 10.98 7.14 16.70
CA VAL A 20 10.61 8.30 17.51
C VAL A 20 11.72 9.33 17.36
N LEU A 21 11.38 10.50 16.82
CA LEU A 21 12.27 11.64 16.65
C LEU A 21 11.78 12.80 17.52
N GLU A 22 12.56 13.89 17.56
CA GLU A 22 12.22 15.08 18.34
C GLU A 22 10.87 15.69 17.94
N ASP A 23 10.51 15.61 16.65
CA ASP A 23 9.27 16.20 16.13
C ASP A 23 8.07 15.26 16.12
N GLY A 24 8.24 13.97 16.43
CA GLY A 24 7.14 13.01 16.55
C GLY A 24 7.50 11.57 16.24
N ILE A 25 6.45 10.77 16.02
CA ILE A 25 6.53 9.35 15.67
C ILE A 25 6.43 9.23 14.15
N HIS A 26 7.49 8.69 13.53
CA HIS A 26 7.60 8.48 12.09
C HIS A 26 7.39 7.01 11.76
N PHE A 27 6.63 6.76 10.71
CA PHE A 27 6.25 5.41 10.28
C PHE A 27 6.82 5.12 8.89
N TYR A 28 7.31 3.91 8.69
CA TYR A 28 7.89 3.48 7.42
C TYR A 28 7.34 2.13 7.00
N LYS A 29 6.87 2.05 5.75
CA LYS A 29 6.38 0.82 5.10
C LYS A 29 7.49 -0.09 4.55
N CYS A 30 8.70 0.44 4.45
CA CYS A 30 9.90 -0.23 3.96
C CYS A 30 10.93 -0.37 5.09
N THR A 31 11.75 -1.42 5.05
CA THR A 31 12.89 -1.55 5.97
C THR A 31 13.96 -0.50 5.65
N GLU A 32 14.86 -0.24 6.61
CA GLU A 32 16.00 0.67 6.38
C GLU A 32 16.85 0.24 5.18
N LYS A 33 17.05 -1.07 5.01
CA LYS A 33 17.79 -1.62 3.87
C LYS A 33 17.06 -1.38 2.55
N GLN A 34 15.74 -1.56 2.50
CA GLN A 34 14.95 -1.24 1.30
C GLN A 34 15.01 0.27 0.98
N MET A 35 14.87 1.12 1.99
CA MET A 35 14.94 2.58 1.82
C MET A 35 16.32 3.05 1.32
N ALA A 36 17.40 2.43 1.80
CA ALA A 36 18.76 2.69 1.32
C ALA A 36 18.98 2.16 -0.10
N ALA A 37 18.49 0.95 -0.41
CA ALA A 37 18.61 0.36 -1.72
C ALA A 37 17.89 1.17 -2.80
N TRP A 38 16.66 1.62 -2.53
CA TRP A 38 15.91 2.48 -3.46
C TRP A 38 16.55 3.87 -3.62
N GLN A 39 17.07 4.43 -2.53
CA GLN A 39 17.83 5.68 -2.57
C GLN A 39 19.09 5.57 -3.44
N ALA A 40 19.76 4.42 -3.45
CA ALA A 40 20.90 4.16 -4.31
C ALA A 40 20.53 4.06 -5.80
N GLN A 41 19.27 3.74 -6.12
CA GLN A 41 18.78 3.74 -7.51
C GLN A 41 18.47 5.17 -7.98
N SER A 42 17.76 5.96 -7.16
CA SER A 42 17.57 7.40 -7.38
C SER A 42 16.95 8.09 -6.17
N ASP A 43 17.11 9.42 -6.08
CA ASP A 43 16.43 10.24 -5.06
C ASP A 43 14.90 10.11 -5.12
N PHE A 44 14.33 9.98 -6.32
CA PHE A 44 12.89 9.80 -6.51
C PHE A 44 12.40 8.50 -5.88
N LEU A 45 13.08 7.38 -6.15
CA LEU A 45 12.74 6.07 -5.58
C LEU A 45 13.00 6.05 -4.07
N GLY A 46 14.08 6.69 -3.61
CA GLY A 46 14.38 6.87 -2.20
C GLY A 46 13.26 7.61 -1.44
N GLY A 47 12.74 8.69 -2.01
CA GLY A 47 11.57 9.41 -1.48
C GLY A 47 10.30 8.55 -1.47
N GLY A 48 10.04 7.80 -2.55
CA GLY A 48 8.91 6.88 -2.64
C GLY A 48 8.93 5.77 -1.57
N ALA A 49 10.12 5.24 -1.27
CA ALA A 49 10.32 4.21 -0.24
C ALA A 49 10.06 4.73 1.19
N ARG A 50 10.18 6.04 1.42
CA ARG A 50 9.95 6.71 2.71
C ARG A 50 8.54 7.28 2.87
N CYS A 51 7.70 7.17 1.84
CA CYS A 51 6.29 7.54 1.95
C CYS A 51 5.52 6.57 2.87
N THR A 52 4.38 7.04 3.40
CA THR A 52 3.52 6.27 4.33
C THR A 52 2.34 5.56 3.66
N THR A 53 2.52 5.12 2.41
CA THR A 53 1.53 4.31 1.68
C THR A 53 1.08 3.11 2.51
N GLY A 54 -0.24 3.00 2.73
CA GLY A 54 -0.83 1.89 3.47
C GLY A 54 -0.71 1.97 5.00
N VAL A 55 -0.03 2.99 5.54
CA VAL A 55 0.08 3.16 6.99
C VAL A 55 -1.22 3.76 7.54
N CYS A 56 -1.71 3.21 8.65
CA CYS A 56 -2.84 3.77 9.39
C CYS A 56 -2.71 3.59 10.89
N LEU A 57 -3.53 4.33 11.63
CA LEU A 57 -3.95 3.94 12.97
C LEU A 57 -5.36 3.35 12.87
N ASP A 58 -5.64 2.21 13.49
CA ASP A 58 -6.96 1.55 13.45
C ASP A 58 -7.35 1.02 14.83
N PHE A 59 -8.40 1.57 15.42
CA PHE A 59 -8.76 1.28 16.81
C PHE A 59 -10.24 1.51 17.06
N HIS A 60 -10.73 0.91 18.14
CA HIS A 60 -12.06 1.17 18.69
C HIS A 60 -11.95 2.10 19.88
N THR A 61 -12.92 2.99 20.08
CA THR A 61 -13.00 3.89 21.23
C THR A 61 -14.45 4.26 21.55
N ASP A 62 -14.73 4.70 22.78
CA ASP A 62 -15.99 5.33 23.21
C ASP A 62 -15.93 6.86 23.25
N SER A 63 -14.77 7.44 22.89
CA SER A 63 -14.57 8.88 22.76
C SER A 63 -15.59 9.51 21.81
N GLN A 64 -16.09 10.70 22.15
CA GLN A 64 -16.97 11.51 21.29
C GLN A 64 -16.18 12.47 20.41
N SER A 65 -14.90 12.70 20.71
CA SER A 65 -13.98 13.47 19.88
C SER A 65 -12.76 12.65 19.45
N PHE A 66 -12.21 12.99 18.29
CA PHE A 66 -10.94 12.46 17.80
C PHE A 66 -10.10 13.61 17.29
N GLY A 67 -8.86 13.70 17.76
CA GLY A 67 -7.92 14.70 17.30
C GLY A 67 -6.52 14.15 17.08
N PHE A 68 -5.78 14.76 16.16
CA PHE A 68 -4.38 14.46 15.95
C PHE A 68 -3.60 15.74 15.62
N THR A 69 -2.29 15.70 15.79
CA THR A 69 -1.39 16.75 15.30
C THR A 69 -0.33 16.07 14.46
N PRO A 70 -0.22 16.41 13.17
CA PRO A 70 0.76 15.80 12.30
C PRO A 70 2.14 16.47 12.47
N ALA A 71 3.18 15.66 12.53
CA ALA A 71 4.57 16.12 12.51
C ALA A 71 5.05 16.42 11.08
N THR A 72 4.36 15.87 10.06
CA THR A 72 4.55 16.17 8.63
C THR A 72 3.22 16.52 7.97
N GLY A 73 3.21 17.51 7.08
CA GLY A 73 2.00 17.84 6.31
C GLY A 73 1.67 16.75 5.29
N GLY A 74 0.41 16.68 4.85
CA GLY A 74 0.00 15.71 3.84
C GLY A 74 -1.50 15.48 3.76
N LYS A 75 -1.91 14.59 2.84
CA LYS A 75 -3.31 14.18 2.67
C LYS A 75 -3.61 13.05 3.66
N PHE A 76 -4.50 13.30 4.61
CA PHE A 76 -4.98 12.30 5.57
C PHE A 76 -6.45 11.98 5.28
N GLU A 77 -6.83 10.74 5.58
CA GLU A 77 -8.21 10.27 5.47
C GLU A 77 -8.65 9.65 6.80
N ILE A 78 -9.91 9.88 7.17
CA ILE A 78 -10.47 9.38 8.42
C ILE A 78 -11.72 8.59 8.10
N TYR A 79 -11.70 7.32 8.50
CA TYR A 79 -12.86 6.45 8.49
C TYR A 79 -13.43 6.36 9.90
N VAL A 80 -14.77 6.33 9.98
CA VAL A 80 -15.51 5.98 11.19
C VAL A 80 -16.47 4.86 10.82
N ASP A 81 -16.39 3.74 11.55
CA ASP A 81 -17.20 2.53 11.35
C ASP A 81 -17.16 2.03 9.90
N GLY A 82 -15.96 2.07 9.30
CA GLY A 82 -15.72 1.58 7.94
C GLY A 82 -16.21 2.51 6.82
N VAL A 83 -16.72 3.71 7.15
CA VAL A 83 -17.15 4.73 6.20
C VAL A 83 -16.15 5.88 6.19
N LEU A 84 -15.70 6.32 5.00
CA LEU A 84 -14.86 7.51 4.85
C LEU A 84 -15.66 8.75 5.28
N ARG A 85 -15.22 9.43 6.33
CA ARG A 85 -15.91 10.61 6.89
C ARG A 85 -15.23 11.92 6.56
N ARG A 86 -13.91 11.90 6.38
CA ARG A 86 -13.14 13.10 6.09
C ARG A 86 -11.92 12.78 5.27
N GLN A 87 -11.68 13.59 4.26
CA GLN A 87 -10.37 13.74 3.63
C GLN A 87 -9.92 15.18 3.91
N LEU A 88 -8.66 15.35 4.30
CA LEU A 88 -8.10 16.67 4.57
C LEU A 88 -6.63 16.72 4.18
N ARG A 89 -6.15 17.91 3.83
CA ARG A 89 -4.73 18.19 3.72
C ARG A 89 -4.28 18.90 4.99
N ALA A 90 -3.66 18.16 5.90
CA ALA A 90 -3.22 18.67 7.18
C ALA A 90 -1.88 19.42 7.05
N GLU A 91 -1.72 20.49 7.82
CA GLU A 91 -0.50 21.29 7.91
C GLU A 91 0.36 20.82 9.09
N ARG A 92 1.69 20.82 8.92
CA ARG A 92 2.63 20.43 9.98
C ARG A 92 2.38 21.23 11.26
N GLY A 93 2.24 20.52 12.39
CA GLY A 93 2.06 21.11 13.72
C GLY A 93 0.66 21.66 14.00
N LYS A 94 -0.23 21.73 13.01
CA LYS A 94 -1.60 22.21 13.19
C LYS A 94 -2.49 21.08 13.70
N ALA A 95 -3.10 21.28 14.86
CA ALA A 95 -4.05 20.33 15.42
C ALA A 95 -5.28 20.20 14.52
N GLU A 96 -5.65 18.95 14.23
CA GLU A 96 -6.90 18.57 13.58
C GLU A 96 -7.78 17.87 14.61
N GLU A 97 -9.08 18.12 14.52
CA GLU A 97 -10.09 17.56 15.41
C GLU A 97 -11.39 17.32 14.65
N MET A 98 -12.15 16.32 15.08
CA MET A 98 -13.52 16.09 14.64
C MET A 98 -14.34 15.43 15.73
N LEU A 99 -15.64 15.68 15.70
CA LEU A 99 -16.61 14.91 16.49
C LEU A 99 -16.81 13.54 15.84
N LEU A 100 -16.81 12.51 16.67
CA LEU A 100 -17.21 11.16 16.29
C LEU A 100 -18.72 11.06 16.40
N CYS A 101 -19.35 10.53 15.35
CA CYS A 101 -20.79 10.36 15.24
C CYS A 101 -21.09 9.33 14.14
N ASP A 102 -22.31 8.77 14.15
CA ASP A 102 -22.81 7.95 13.05
C ASP A 102 -22.94 8.76 11.75
N ALA A 103 -23.34 8.11 10.65
CA ALA A 103 -23.47 8.76 9.34
C ALA A 103 -24.54 9.88 9.30
N LEU A 104 -25.46 9.93 10.27
CA LEU A 104 -26.51 10.93 10.39
C LEU A 104 -26.15 12.05 11.39
N GLY A 105 -25.01 11.94 12.06
CA GLY A 105 -24.55 12.93 13.04
C GLY A 105 -24.98 12.64 14.48
N ASN A 106 -25.55 11.47 14.77
CA ASN A 106 -25.91 11.09 16.13
C ASN A 106 -24.71 10.50 16.88
N PRO A 107 -24.58 10.75 18.19
CA PRO A 107 -23.58 10.07 19.00
C PRO A 107 -23.87 8.56 19.12
N SER A 108 -22.80 7.77 19.16
CA SER A 108 -22.76 6.34 19.44
C SER A 108 -21.94 6.09 20.72
N GLY A 109 -22.15 4.94 21.34
CA GLY A 109 -21.38 4.50 22.51
C GLY A 109 -20.01 3.91 22.17
N SER A 110 -19.74 3.62 20.90
CA SER A 110 -18.44 3.16 20.43
C SER A 110 -18.28 3.39 18.92
N TYR A 111 -17.03 3.62 18.50
CA TYR A 111 -16.62 3.85 17.13
C TYR A 111 -15.36 3.06 16.80
N ARG A 112 -15.27 2.51 15.59
CA ARG A 112 -13.99 2.16 14.96
C ARG A 112 -13.47 3.37 14.20
N VAL A 113 -12.32 3.89 14.59
CA VAL A 113 -11.63 5.00 13.92
C VAL A 113 -10.43 4.47 13.16
N THR A 114 -10.33 4.81 11.87
CA THR A 114 -9.13 4.56 11.07
C THR A 114 -8.58 5.88 10.53
N LEU A 115 -7.41 6.29 11.02
CA LEU A 115 -6.65 7.43 10.47
C LEU A 115 -5.63 6.91 9.46
N ILE A 116 -5.83 7.25 8.19
CA ILE A 116 -4.96 6.86 7.08
C ILE A 116 -3.95 7.97 6.80
N PHE A 117 -2.68 7.58 6.75
CA PHE A 117 -1.57 8.49 6.48
C PHE A 117 -1.41 8.78 4.97
N PRO A 118 -0.70 9.86 4.61
CA PRO A 118 -0.44 10.20 3.21
C PRO A 118 0.28 9.08 2.47
N SER A 119 -0.23 8.70 1.29
CA SER A 119 0.38 7.65 0.47
C SER A 119 1.52 8.13 -0.42
N HIS A 120 1.63 9.44 -0.63
CA HIS A 120 2.58 10.07 -1.55
C HIS A 120 3.54 11.06 -0.88
N SER A 121 3.59 11.05 0.45
CA SER A 121 4.55 11.82 1.25
C SER A 121 4.88 11.09 2.53
N HIS A 122 5.86 11.60 3.28
CA HIS A 122 6.18 11.08 4.60
C HIS A 122 5.07 11.46 5.58
N GLY A 123 4.69 10.52 6.45
CA GLY A 123 3.64 10.69 7.44
C GLY A 123 4.19 10.47 8.86
N ALA A 124 3.97 11.44 9.73
CA ALA A 124 4.36 11.35 11.13
C ALA A 124 3.37 12.11 12.02
N LEU A 125 3.28 11.70 13.29
CA LEU A 125 2.39 12.31 14.29
C LEU A 125 3.17 12.83 15.48
N SER A 126 2.84 14.03 15.94
CA SER A 126 3.33 14.56 17.22
C SER A 126 2.34 14.33 18.37
N ALA A 127 1.04 14.20 18.07
CA ALA A 127 0.04 13.91 19.09
C ALA A 127 -1.19 13.19 18.51
N LEU A 128 -1.84 12.40 19.37
CA LEU A 128 -3.16 11.80 19.14
C LEU A 128 -4.00 12.00 20.41
N ARG A 129 -5.23 12.45 20.26
CA ARG A 129 -6.12 12.91 21.34
C ARG A 129 -7.48 12.23 21.24
N LEU A 130 -7.96 11.80 22.40
CA LEU A 130 -9.33 11.31 22.65
C LEU A 130 -9.88 12.07 23.87
N ASP A 131 -11.14 11.85 24.23
CA ASP A 131 -11.73 12.38 25.46
C ASP A 131 -11.01 11.85 26.70
N ASP A 132 -11.07 12.60 27.81
CA ASP A 132 -10.45 12.16 29.06
C ASP A 132 -11.15 10.91 29.61
N GLY A 133 -10.36 9.86 29.86
CA GLY A 133 -10.86 8.58 30.35
C GLY A 133 -11.49 7.69 29.28
N ALA A 134 -11.50 8.10 28.01
CA ALA A 134 -11.98 7.26 26.92
C ALA A 134 -11.20 5.94 26.84
N VAL A 135 -11.92 4.85 26.63
CA VAL A 135 -11.34 3.55 26.35
C VAL A 135 -10.89 3.54 24.89
N PHE A 136 -9.77 2.87 24.63
CA PHE A 136 -9.43 2.51 23.25
C PHE A 136 -8.75 1.14 23.18
N THR A 137 -8.97 0.43 22.08
CA THR A 137 -8.38 -0.88 21.82
C THR A 137 -8.03 -1.02 20.34
N ALA A 138 -6.86 -1.59 20.03
CA ALA A 138 -6.45 -1.84 18.66
C ALA A 138 -7.48 -2.67 17.88
N HIS A 139 -7.66 -2.36 16.60
CA HIS A 139 -8.51 -3.16 15.73
C HIS A 139 -7.93 -4.56 15.53
N ARG A 140 -8.80 -5.58 15.53
CA ARG A 140 -8.41 -6.96 15.24
C ARG A 140 -8.58 -7.25 13.76
N HIS A 141 -7.47 -7.55 13.11
CA HIS A 141 -7.44 -8.00 11.72
C HIS A 141 -7.52 -9.53 11.61
N ASP A 142 -8.10 -10.01 10.50
CA ASP A 142 -8.34 -11.42 10.25
C ASP A 142 -7.22 -12.10 9.43
N SER A 143 -6.41 -11.29 8.74
CA SER A 143 -5.29 -11.77 7.92
C SER A 143 -4.18 -10.73 7.80
N LYS A 144 -3.03 -11.14 7.27
CA LYS A 144 -1.87 -10.29 6.97
C LYS A 144 -1.51 -10.36 5.49
N LEU A 145 -1.49 -9.22 4.81
CA LEU A 145 -1.15 -9.13 3.38
C LEU A 145 0.07 -8.24 3.16
N LEU A 146 1.01 -8.68 2.35
CA LEU A 146 2.14 -7.87 1.89
C LEU A 146 1.96 -7.55 0.41
N PHE A 147 1.78 -6.27 0.09
CA PHE A 147 1.77 -5.80 -1.30
C PHE A 147 3.14 -5.21 -1.63
N ILE A 148 3.69 -5.62 -2.76
CA ILE A 148 4.95 -5.10 -3.31
C ILE A 148 4.67 -4.68 -4.75
N GLY A 149 4.96 -3.44 -5.12
CA GLY A 149 4.69 -2.99 -6.47
C GLY A 149 5.03 -1.52 -6.69
N ASP A 150 4.54 -0.99 -7.79
CA ASP A 150 4.96 0.32 -8.30
C ASP A 150 3.99 1.48 -7.95
N SER A 151 3.89 2.50 -8.81
CA SER A 151 2.96 3.62 -8.69
C SER A 151 1.49 3.17 -8.65
N ILE A 152 1.14 2.06 -9.30
CA ILE A 152 -0.21 1.51 -9.30
C ILE A 152 -0.53 0.93 -7.91
N THR A 153 0.40 0.15 -7.34
CA THR A 153 0.30 -0.35 -5.95
C THR A 153 0.33 0.78 -4.93
N GLN A 154 1.06 1.86 -5.22
CA GLN A 154 1.08 3.06 -4.40
C GLN A 154 -0.28 3.80 -4.39
N GLY A 155 -1.10 3.61 -5.43
CA GLY A 155 -2.34 4.38 -5.61
C GLY A 155 -2.10 5.78 -6.19
N TRP A 156 -1.09 5.95 -7.06
CA TRP A 156 -0.64 7.26 -7.58
C TRP A 156 -1.75 8.16 -8.13
N ALA A 157 -2.70 7.58 -8.86
CA ALA A 157 -3.78 8.29 -9.53
C ALA A 157 -5.12 8.28 -8.76
N ALA A 158 -5.13 7.75 -7.53
CA ALA A 158 -6.35 7.71 -6.72
C ALA A 158 -6.63 9.11 -6.14
N ASP A 159 -7.86 9.60 -6.29
CA ASP A 159 -8.25 10.86 -5.65
C ASP A 159 -8.31 10.66 -4.12
N TYR A 160 -8.71 9.46 -3.69
CA TYR A 160 -8.63 9.00 -2.30
C TYR A 160 -7.56 7.91 -2.12
N ASP A 161 -6.65 8.09 -1.18
CA ASP A 161 -5.56 7.14 -0.96
C ASP A 161 -6.11 5.75 -0.60
N SER A 162 -7.17 5.73 0.22
CA SER A 162 -7.90 4.51 0.60
C SER A 162 -8.68 3.83 -0.52
N PHE A 163 -8.74 4.43 -1.72
CA PHE A 163 -9.43 3.87 -2.89
C PHE A 163 -8.50 3.12 -3.84
N SER A 164 -7.20 3.08 -3.57
CA SER A 164 -6.27 2.22 -4.32
C SER A 164 -6.69 0.75 -4.23
N TYR A 165 -6.29 -0.05 -5.23
CA TYR A 165 -6.68 -1.47 -5.23
C TYR A 165 -6.13 -2.22 -4.01
N ALA A 166 -4.92 -1.86 -3.56
CA ALA A 166 -4.29 -2.47 -2.39
C ALA A 166 -5.10 -2.15 -1.13
N TRP A 167 -5.51 -0.89 -0.92
CA TRP A 167 -6.36 -0.52 0.22
C TRP A 167 -7.74 -1.18 0.20
N ARG A 168 -8.38 -1.23 -0.97
CA ARG A 168 -9.68 -1.91 -1.12
C ARG A 168 -9.57 -3.41 -0.83
N THR A 169 -8.50 -4.05 -1.29
CA THR A 169 -8.21 -5.46 -0.99
C THR A 169 -7.94 -5.66 0.51
N THR A 170 -7.14 -4.80 1.13
CA THR A 170 -6.89 -4.77 2.58
C THR A 170 -8.20 -4.73 3.37
N ARG A 171 -9.12 -3.84 2.99
CA ARG A 171 -10.42 -3.70 3.66
C ARG A 171 -11.32 -4.91 3.46
N HIS A 172 -11.36 -5.49 2.25
CA HIS A 172 -12.16 -6.69 1.97
C HIS A 172 -11.80 -7.87 2.87
N PHE A 173 -10.51 -8.11 3.07
CA PHE A 173 -10.01 -9.22 3.90
C PHE A 173 -9.87 -8.87 5.39
N ASN A 174 -10.33 -7.68 5.80
CA ASN A 174 -10.09 -7.12 7.12
C ASN A 174 -8.62 -7.30 7.57
N ALA A 175 -7.68 -7.00 6.67
CA ALA A 175 -6.29 -7.38 6.81
C ALA A 175 -5.43 -6.30 7.48
N HIS A 176 -4.43 -6.71 8.26
CA HIS A 176 -3.27 -5.88 8.55
C HIS A 176 -2.36 -5.97 7.33
N SER A 177 -2.25 -4.90 6.54
CA SER A 177 -1.47 -4.94 5.31
C SER A 177 -0.29 -3.99 5.32
N VAL A 178 0.85 -4.44 4.80
CA VAL A 178 1.99 -3.59 4.46
C VAL A 178 1.97 -3.35 2.95
N ILE A 179 1.94 -2.08 2.52
CA ILE A 179 1.79 -1.72 1.11
C ILE A 179 3.08 -1.06 0.59
N GLN A 180 4.04 -1.87 0.17
CA GLN A 180 5.32 -1.43 -0.42
C GLN A 180 5.16 -1.01 -1.90
N GLY A 181 4.20 -0.13 -2.18
CA GLY A 181 4.00 0.47 -3.51
C GLY A 181 4.88 1.71 -3.71
N ILE A 182 5.86 1.68 -4.61
CA ILE A 182 6.80 2.81 -4.82
C ILE A 182 6.72 3.25 -6.28
N GLY A 183 6.33 4.51 -6.51
CA GLY A 183 6.27 5.08 -7.85
C GLY A 183 7.56 4.86 -8.64
N GLY A 184 7.43 4.29 -9.84
CA GLY A 184 8.56 4.00 -10.72
C GLY A 184 9.38 2.75 -10.36
N ALA A 185 9.09 2.04 -9.27
CA ALA A 185 9.82 0.84 -8.89
C ALA A 185 9.62 -0.33 -9.87
N TYR A 186 10.60 -1.23 -9.89
CA TYR A 186 10.77 -2.35 -10.82
C TYR A 186 11.46 -3.51 -10.11
N TYR A 187 11.57 -4.68 -10.74
CA TYR A 187 12.28 -5.81 -10.14
C TYR A 187 13.78 -5.56 -10.11
N HIS A 188 14.38 -5.47 -8.92
CA HIS A 188 15.84 -5.41 -8.77
C HIS A 188 16.24 -6.02 -7.43
N GLU A 189 17.04 -7.08 -7.44
CA GLU A 189 17.37 -7.91 -6.27
C GLU A 189 17.99 -7.12 -5.11
N SER A 190 18.74 -6.06 -5.39
CA SER A 190 19.32 -5.21 -4.34
C SER A 190 18.28 -4.51 -3.47
N THR A 191 17.05 -4.36 -3.97
CA THR A 191 15.94 -3.67 -3.28
C THR A 191 15.10 -4.61 -2.43
N PHE A 192 15.38 -5.92 -2.50
CA PHE A 192 14.68 -6.92 -1.70
C PHE A 192 15.19 -6.94 -0.26
N ASP A 193 14.24 -7.03 0.67
CA ASP A 193 14.50 -7.34 2.06
C ASP A 193 13.27 -8.01 2.68
N VAL A 194 13.47 -8.73 3.78
CA VAL A 194 12.38 -9.35 4.52
C VAL A 194 12.04 -8.44 5.71
N PRO A 195 10.90 -7.73 5.70
CA PRO A 195 10.46 -6.97 6.86
C PRO A 195 10.15 -7.89 8.04
N ASP A 196 10.17 -7.33 9.26
CA ASP A 196 9.62 -7.97 10.47
C ASP A 196 8.08 -7.97 10.41
N PHE A 197 7.56 -8.71 9.44
CA PHE A 197 6.16 -8.86 9.13
C PHE A 197 6.00 -10.24 8.49
N ASP A 198 5.26 -11.14 9.14
CA ASP A 198 4.98 -12.48 8.64
C ASP A 198 3.61 -12.49 7.91
N PRO A 199 3.57 -12.34 6.57
CA PRO A 199 2.32 -12.31 5.82
C PRO A 199 1.70 -13.71 5.68
N ASP A 200 0.37 -13.75 5.57
CA ASP A 200 -0.37 -14.92 5.10
C ASP A 200 -0.25 -15.03 3.57
N ALA A 201 -0.23 -13.88 2.89
CA ALA A 201 -0.05 -13.80 1.44
C ALA A 201 0.81 -12.60 1.01
N VAL A 202 1.59 -12.80 -0.06
CA VAL A 202 2.39 -11.78 -0.73
C VAL A 202 1.83 -11.55 -2.12
N ILE A 203 1.60 -10.30 -2.49
CA ILE A 203 1.08 -9.87 -3.79
C ILE A 203 2.13 -8.96 -4.44
N LEU A 204 2.77 -9.45 -5.51
CA LEU A 204 3.77 -8.72 -6.28
C LEU A 204 3.16 -8.19 -7.58
N ALA A 205 3.37 -6.90 -7.87
CA ALA A 205 2.82 -6.23 -9.05
C ALA A 205 3.82 -5.20 -9.64
N TYR A 206 4.98 -5.69 -10.09
CA TYR A 206 5.94 -4.92 -10.89
C TYR A 206 5.83 -5.29 -12.38
N GLY A 207 6.67 -4.70 -13.23
CA GLY A 207 6.83 -5.04 -14.64
C GLY A 207 6.50 -3.91 -15.61
N THR A 208 5.63 -2.95 -15.25
CA THR A 208 5.32 -1.83 -16.16
C THR A 208 6.51 -0.86 -16.29
N ASN A 209 7.22 -0.63 -15.19
CA ASN A 209 8.42 0.20 -15.19
C ASN A 209 9.60 -0.58 -15.74
N ASP A 210 9.71 -1.88 -15.44
CA ASP A 210 10.69 -2.79 -16.05
C ASP A 210 10.68 -2.69 -17.57
N PHE A 211 9.47 -2.71 -18.17
CA PHE A 211 9.23 -2.53 -19.61
C PHE A 211 9.81 -1.23 -20.19
N SER A 212 9.92 -0.19 -19.36
CA SER A 212 10.46 1.11 -19.76
C SER A 212 11.92 1.33 -19.31
N HIS A 213 12.37 0.57 -18.30
CA HIS A 213 13.65 0.70 -17.64
C HIS A 213 14.72 -0.08 -18.40
N TYR A 214 14.56 -1.41 -18.47
CA TYR A 214 15.53 -2.32 -19.07
C TYR A 214 15.61 -2.19 -20.60
N LYS A 215 16.75 -2.57 -21.16
CA LYS A 215 17.02 -2.46 -22.60
C LYS A 215 16.83 -3.76 -23.36
N SER A 216 16.66 -4.88 -22.66
CA SER A 216 16.37 -6.19 -23.27
C SER A 216 15.61 -7.11 -22.30
N LEU A 217 14.90 -8.11 -22.85
CA LEU A 217 14.27 -9.17 -22.05
C LEU A 217 15.30 -9.96 -21.23
N THR A 218 16.49 -10.21 -21.77
CA THR A 218 17.56 -10.94 -21.08
C THR A 218 18.02 -10.18 -19.83
N GLU A 219 18.21 -8.87 -19.93
CA GLU A 219 18.57 -8.02 -18.80
C GLU A 219 17.47 -8.04 -17.72
N MET A 220 16.21 -7.86 -18.13
CA MET A 220 15.07 -7.95 -17.22
C MET A 220 15.01 -9.34 -16.55
N GLN A 221 15.22 -10.43 -17.30
CA GLN A 221 15.16 -11.80 -16.79
C GLN A 221 16.16 -12.04 -15.65
N VAL A 222 17.37 -11.47 -15.75
CA VAL A 222 18.39 -11.61 -14.69
C VAL A 222 17.89 -11.01 -13.38
N HIS A 223 17.44 -9.75 -13.40
CA HIS A 223 17.01 -9.05 -12.19
C HIS A 223 15.66 -9.57 -11.66
N LEU A 224 14.70 -9.84 -12.54
CA LEU A 224 13.43 -10.47 -12.20
C LEU A 224 13.66 -11.84 -11.55
N GLY A 225 14.48 -12.70 -12.16
CA GLY A 225 14.77 -14.03 -11.66
C GLY A 225 15.41 -13.97 -10.27
N ALA A 226 16.47 -13.18 -10.12
CA ALA A 226 17.16 -13.00 -8.85
C ALA A 226 16.22 -12.46 -7.75
N TYR A 227 15.37 -11.49 -8.07
CA TYR A 227 14.38 -10.98 -7.13
C TYR A 227 13.37 -12.05 -6.72
N LEU A 228 12.82 -12.80 -7.67
CA LEU A 228 11.84 -13.86 -7.40
C LEU A 228 12.46 -15.06 -6.65
N ASP A 229 13.76 -15.33 -6.80
CA ASP A 229 14.47 -16.32 -6.00
C ASP A 229 14.56 -15.89 -4.52
N LEU A 230 14.81 -14.62 -4.25
CA LEU A 230 14.78 -14.08 -2.88
C LEU A 230 13.37 -14.12 -2.27
N VAL A 231 12.34 -13.80 -3.05
CA VAL A 231 10.93 -13.98 -2.65
C VAL A 231 10.64 -15.45 -2.33
N LYS A 232 11.15 -16.39 -3.15
CA LYS A 232 10.96 -17.83 -2.92
C LYS A 232 11.65 -18.28 -1.64
N GLN A 233 12.85 -17.77 -1.37
CA GLN A 233 13.59 -18.05 -0.15
C GLN A 233 12.84 -17.54 1.09
N ALA A 234 12.27 -16.34 1.03
CA ALA A 234 11.58 -15.72 2.16
C ALA A 234 10.17 -16.30 2.41
N TRP A 235 9.39 -16.50 1.35
CA TRP A 235 7.94 -16.77 1.45
C TRP A 235 7.48 -17.93 0.56
N GLY A 236 8.39 -18.79 0.10
CA GLY A 236 8.07 -19.90 -0.81
C GLY A 236 7.12 -20.97 -0.24
N ASN A 237 6.92 -20.96 1.08
CA ASN A 237 5.94 -21.77 1.82
C ASN A 237 4.62 -21.04 2.11
N LYS A 238 4.53 -19.73 1.83
CA LYS A 238 3.33 -18.90 1.95
C LYS A 238 2.58 -18.85 0.61
N LYS A 239 1.45 -18.14 0.58
CA LYS A 239 0.74 -17.84 -0.67
C LYS A 239 1.41 -16.65 -1.36
N VAL A 240 2.02 -16.87 -2.52
CA VAL A 240 2.67 -15.81 -3.31
C VAL A 240 1.93 -15.67 -4.64
N PHE A 241 1.44 -14.46 -4.89
CA PHE A 241 0.77 -14.06 -6.12
C PHE A 241 1.65 -13.07 -6.88
N VAL A 242 1.83 -13.31 -8.18
CA VAL A 242 2.52 -12.38 -9.08
C VAL A 242 1.52 -11.91 -10.12
N ILE A 243 1.22 -10.62 -10.10
CA ILE A 243 0.35 -9.97 -11.08
C ILE A 243 1.22 -9.52 -12.24
N THR A 244 0.94 -10.03 -13.45
CA THR A 244 1.61 -9.51 -14.66
C THR A 244 1.20 -8.06 -14.88
N PRO A 245 2.00 -7.22 -15.56
CA PRO A 245 1.60 -5.86 -15.92
C PRO A 245 0.17 -5.76 -16.48
N ILE A 246 -0.58 -4.77 -16.00
CA ILE A 246 -1.95 -4.47 -16.46
C ILE A 246 -1.94 -3.83 -17.85
N TRP A 247 -3.12 -3.55 -18.40
CA TRP A 247 -3.23 -2.86 -19.68
C TRP A 247 -2.55 -1.49 -19.65
N ARG A 248 -1.89 -1.15 -20.75
CA ARG A 248 -1.36 0.19 -21.02
C ARG A 248 -1.36 0.47 -22.51
N ASP A 249 -1.53 1.73 -22.90
CA ASP A 249 -1.55 2.10 -24.32
C ASP A 249 -0.12 2.27 -24.87
N LYS A 250 0.75 3.02 -24.17
CA LYS A 250 2.13 3.37 -24.58
C LYS A 250 3.10 2.19 -24.53
N ARG A 251 3.00 1.30 -25.52
CA ARG A 251 3.76 0.04 -25.62
C ARG A 251 4.86 0.04 -26.69
N ASP A 252 4.73 0.87 -27.72
CA ASP A 252 5.60 0.80 -28.89
C ASP A 252 6.96 1.49 -28.69
N GLY A 253 7.93 1.08 -29.50
CA GLY A 253 9.23 1.75 -29.63
C GLY A 253 10.16 1.58 -28.42
N LYS A 254 9.92 0.59 -27.54
CA LYS A 254 10.81 0.30 -26.41
C LYS A 254 11.95 -0.62 -26.84
N ALA A 255 13.15 -0.31 -26.36
CA ALA A 255 14.35 -1.12 -26.59
C ALA A 255 14.19 -2.57 -26.09
N MET A 256 13.40 -2.76 -25.02
CA MET A 256 13.20 -4.05 -24.37
C MET A 256 12.45 -5.09 -25.22
N GLY A 257 11.81 -4.68 -26.32
CA GLY A 257 10.95 -5.54 -27.14
C GLY A 257 9.47 -5.27 -26.89
N SER A 258 8.62 -6.28 -27.09
CA SER A 258 7.17 -6.10 -26.97
C SER A 258 6.69 -6.17 -25.52
N PHE A 259 5.58 -5.48 -25.24
CA PHE A 259 4.94 -5.55 -23.93
C PHE A 259 4.37 -6.94 -23.64
N GLU A 260 3.99 -7.70 -24.67
CA GLU A 260 3.53 -9.07 -24.53
C GLU A 260 4.65 -9.99 -24.04
N GLU A 261 5.86 -9.89 -24.60
CA GLU A 261 7.02 -10.67 -24.15
C GLU A 261 7.42 -10.33 -22.71
N CYS A 262 7.35 -9.05 -22.33
CA CYS A 262 7.57 -8.62 -20.94
C CYS A 262 6.59 -9.33 -19.98
N ARG A 263 5.29 -9.32 -20.31
CA ARG A 263 4.26 -9.97 -19.50
C ARG A 263 4.45 -11.48 -19.46
N ALA A 264 4.78 -12.10 -20.59
CA ALA A 264 5.05 -13.53 -20.70
C ALA A 264 6.26 -13.93 -19.83
N LEU A 265 7.32 -13.12 -19.83
CA LEU A 265 8.50 -13.34 -18.99
C LEU A 265 8.18 -13.28 -17.50
N VAL A 266 7.43 -12.26 -17.04
CA VAL A 266 6.97 -12.17 -15.64
C VAL A 266 6.16 -13.41 -15.25
N ALA A 267 5.22 -13.82 -16.12
CA ALA A 267 4.42 -15.01 -15.88
C ALA A 267 5.24 -16.30 -15.85
N SER A 268 6.21 -16.47 -16.75
CA SER A 268 7.04 -17.68 -16.80
C SER A 268 7.95 -17.79 -15.58
N GLU A 269 8.67 -16.72 -15.24
CA GLU A 269 9.60 -16.70 -14.09
C GLU A 269 8.88 -16.91 -12.74
N ALA A 270 7.64 -16.43 -12.62
CA ALA A 270 6.80 -16.69 -11.46
C ALA A 270 6.33 -18.16 -11.38
N LYS A 271 5.88 -18.73 -12.52
CA LYS A 271 5.42 -20.13 -12.59
C LYS A 271 6.55 -21.12 -12.30
N THR A 272 7.75 -20.88 -12.83
CA THR A 272 8.91 -21.78 -12.61
C THR A 272 9.27 -21.88 -11.13
N ARG A 273 8.95 -20.85 -10.32
CA ARG A 273 9.15 -20.82 -8.86
C ARG A 273 7.94 -21.30 -8.06
N GLY A 274 6.88 -21.72 -8.74
CA GLY A 274 5.64 -22.23 -8.13
C GLY A 274 4.75 -21.14 -7.54
N PHE A 275 4.87 -19.89 -7.99
CA PHE A 275 3.96 -18.81 -7.58
C PHE A 275 2.67 -18.83 -8.39
N THR A 276 1.59 -18.29 -7.81
CA THR A 276 0.32 -18.15 -8.51
C THR A 276 0.36 -16.90 -9.38
N VAL A 277 0.24 -17.07 -10.69
CA VAL A 277 0.20 -15.93 -11.61
C VAL A 277 -1.23 -15.43 -11.77
N ILE A 278 -1.39 -14.13 -11.65
CA ILE A 278 -2.64 -13.41 -11.93
C ILE A 278 -2.42 -12.60 -13.22
N ASP A 279 -3.29 -12.80 -14.20
CA ASP A 279 -3.25 -12.04 -15.43
C ASP A 279 -3.77 -10.61 -15.18
N GLY A 280 -2.86 -9.63 -15.18
CA GLY A 280 -3.18 -8.21 -14.97
C GLY A 280 -4.13 -7.61 -16.01
N LEU A 281 -4.25 -8.18 -17.22
CA LEU A 281 -5.22 -7.70 -18.21
C LEU A 281 -6.67 -8.01 -17.83
N THR A 282 -6.87 -8.91 -16.87
CA THR A 282 -8.21 -9.27 -16.38
C THR A 282 -8.68 -8.39 -15.21
N LEU A 283 -7.82 -7.50 -14.71
CA LEU A 283 -8.09 -6.74 -13.48
C LEU A 283 -8.75 -5.39 -13.76
N VAL A 284 -8.34 -4.71 -14.83
CA VAL A 284 -8.93 -3.41 -15.24
C VAL A 284 -9.26 -3.48 -16.73
N PRO A 285 -10.49 -3.12 -17.16
CA PRO A 285 -10.83 -3.09 -18.57
C PRO A 285 -9.89 -2.14 -19.35
N PRO A 286 -9.50 -2.50 -20.59
CA PRO A 286 -8.55 -1.72 -21.40
C PRO A 286 -9.21 -0.50 -22.05
N LEU A 287 -9.89 0.32 -21.25
CA LEU A 287 -10.60 1.53 -21.67
C LEU A 287 -10.00 2.73 -20.95
N ALA A 288 -9.57 3.74 -21.72
CA ALA A 288 -8.90 4.95 -21.22
C ALA A 288 -9.67 5.65 -20.08
N VAL A 289 -11.01 5.56 -20.06
CA VAL A 289 -11.87 6.14 -19.02
C VAL A 289 -11.56 5.63 -17.61
N PHE A 290 -10.98 4.43 -17.46
CA PHE A 290 -10.60 3.87 -16.17
C PHE A 290 -9.19 4.27 -15.72
N PHE A 291 -8.49 5.09 -16.51
CA PHE A 291 -7.12 5.53 -16.26
C PHE A 291 -7.06 7.05 -16.19
N ARG A 292 -6.52 7.59 -15.09
CA ARG A 292 -6.43 9.04 -14.85
C ARG A 292 -5.60 9.75 -15.91
N ASP A 293 -4.57 9.08 -16.42
CA ASP A 293 -3.71 9.57 -17.48
C ASP A 293 -4.10 9.03 -18.86
N GLU A 294 -5.24 8.36 -18.96
CA GLU A 294 -5.78 7.73 -20.17
C GLU A 294 -4.95 6.55 -20.72
N TYR A 295 -3.81 6.20 -20.10
CA TYR A 295 -2.91 5.20 -20.68
C TYR A 295 -2.32 4.15 -19.73
N LEU A 296 -2.26 4.35 -18.41
CA LEU A 296 -1.60 3.40 -17.49
C LEU A 296 -2.13 3.41 -16.06
N HIS A 297 -2.33 4.58 -15.45
CA HIS A 297 -2.61 4.66 -14.01
C HIS A 297 -4.12 4.66 -13.74
N PRO A 298 -4.68 3.63 -13.08
CA PRO A 298 -6.10 3.58 -12.81
C PRO A 298 -6.59 4.79 -11.99
N ASN A 299 -7.76 5.32 -12.31
CA ASN A 299 -8.47 6.25 -11.43
C ASN A 299 -9.26 5.47 -10.36
N ASP A 300 -10.07 6.14 -9.54
CA ASP A 300 -10.82 5.48 -8.45
C ASP A 300 -11.78 4.39 -8.95
N GLU A 301 -12.41 4.56 -10.12
CA GLU A 301 -13.26 3.53 -10.74
C GLU A 301 -12.42 2.36 -11.24
N GLY A 302 -11.30 2.65 -11.93
CA GLY A 302 -10.35 1.65 -12.38
C GLY A 302 -9.75 0.84 -11.22
N PHE A 303 -9.39 1.49 -10.11
CA PHE A 303 -8.94 0.81 -8.89
C PHE A 303 -10.05 0.01 -8.20
N SER A 304 -11.31 0.43 -8.31
CA SER A 304 -12.45 -0.34 -7.80
C SER A 304 -12.60 -1.65 -8.56
N LEU A 305 -12.56 -1.60 -9.89
CA LEU A 305 -12.60 -2.79 -10.76
C LEU A 305 -11.38 -3.69 -10.53
N TYR A 306 -10.19 -3.09 -10.41
CA TYR A 306 -8.97 -3.82 -10.05
C TYR A 306 -9.19 -4.61 -8.76
N ALA A 307 -9.60 -3.93 -7.68
CA ALA A 307 -9.77 -4.54 -6.39
C ALA A 307 -10.81 -5.66 -6.41
N GLU A 308 -11.97 -5.43 -7.03
CA GLU A 308 -13.05 -6.42 -7.15
C GLU A 308 -12.55 -7.71 -7.83
N ASN A 309 -11.90 -7.56 -8.99
CA ASN A 309 -11.38 -8.69 -9.76
C ASN A 309 -10.24 -9.41 -9.02
N LEU A 310 -9.34 -8.66 -8.37
CA LEU A 310 -8.25 -9.24 -7.58
C LEU A 310 -8.80 -10.01 -6.38
N VAL A 311 -9.73 -9.42 -5.64
CA VAL A 311 -10.41 -10.06 -4.50
C VAL A 311 -11.08 -11.36 -4.93
N ALA A 312 -11.79 -11.37 -6.06
CA ALA A 312 -12.43 -12.59 -6.57
C ALA A 312 -11.42 -13.70 -6.90
N VAL A 313 -10.19 -13.36 -7.29
CA VAL A 313 -9.11 -14.33 -7.45
C VAL A 313 -8.58 -14.77 -6.08
N LEU A 314 -8.21 -13.84 -5.20
CA LEU A 314 -7.62 -14.14 -3.89
C LEU A 314 -8.56 -14.97 -3.02
N ASP A 315 -9.87 -14.70 -3.05
CA ASP A 315 -10.89 -15.46 -2.31
C ASP A 315 -10.83 -16.96 -2.63
N ARG A 316 -10.53 -17.35 -3.87
CA ARG A 316 -10.41 -18.76 -4.29
C ARG A 316 -9.18 -19.45 -3.70
N HIS A 317 -8.20 -18.69 -3.22
CA HIS A 317 -6.92 -19.21 -2.74
C HIS A 317 -6.70 -19.00 -1.24
N LEU A 318 -7.38 -18.01 -0.63
CA LEU A 318 -7.22 -17.60 0.76
C LEU A 318 -8.38 -18.04 1.65
N LYS A 319 -9.58 -18.25 1.11
CA LYS A 319 -10.67 -18.85 1.90
C LYS A 319 -10.32 -20.31 2.20
N LYS A 320 -10.46 -20.69 3.48
CA LYS A 320 -10.29 -22.07 3.96
C LYS A 320 -11.45 -22.95 3.51
#